data_AF-A0A378LT73-F1
#
_entry.id   AF-A0A378LT73-F1
#
_cell.length_a   1.000
_cell.length_b   1.000
_cell.length_c   1.000
_cell.angle_alpha   90.00
_cell.angle_beta   90.00
_cell.angle_gamma   90.00
#
_symmetry.space_group_name_H-M   'P 1'
#
loop_
_entity.id
_entity.type
_entity.pdbx_description
1 polymer ?
#
loop_
_entity_poly.entity_id
_entity_poly.type
_entity_poly.pdbx_seq_one_letter_code
_entity_poly.pdbx_strand_id
1 'polypeptide(L)'
;MKFNYLVAPFILIPFSVFSQTSSDVTALSISQNPDNKNKHIITYSNEMDNLTSGHSNARSMDYPTQIIRMDKTIENQQISCDEVNEQIDQILVQHIVNEKFTYAIYISCYYHPETKLATQFIINSYFDPVSDEAITYLESYLNKYNGSDLLGTKYKIESAKGVIVSLEIAAGMKKKRNRPPFIEYKKDKGNAYFKSNYEIKNKLFSDIYENFFSTDPNKILPFIDKWISLHMGSMYKAVLRDSNFVELQPEKIFLMENEELFVSNFKQYFAHFCEPYDNHRCLNPSGMIDGETNYPEEAS
;
A
#
# COMPACT_ATOMS: atom_id res chain seq x y z
N MET A 1 31.05 -45.50 54.13
CA MET A 1 30.85 -44.07 53.83
C MET A 1 30.53 -43.95 52.34
N LYS A 2 29.38 -43.35 52.03
CA LYS A 2 28.86 -43.15 50.67
C LYS A 2 29.50 -41.88 50.08
N PHE A 3 30.05 -41.96 48.87
CA PHE A 3 30.23 -40.78 48.02
C PHE A 3 29.95 -41.17 46.57
N ASN A 4 28.80 -40.72 46.08
CA ASN A 4 28.38 -40.76 44.69
C ASN A 4 29.18 -39.72 43.92
N TYR A 5 29.83 -40.10 42.82
CA TYR A 5 30.30 -39.18 41.79
C TYR A 5 29.48 -39.38 40.53
N LEU A 6 28.36 -38.64 40.44
CA LEU A 6 27.67 -38.38 39.18
C LEU A 6 28.35 -37.17 38.54
N VAL A 7 29.21 -37.43 37.56
CA VAL A 7 29.70 -36.39 36.64
C VAL A 7 28.67 -36.28 35.52
N ALA A 8 27.75 -35.33 35.64
CA ALA A 8 26.87 -34.93 34.55
C ALA A 8 27.60 -33.85 33.73
N PRO A 9 27.83 -34.04 32.42
CA PRO A 9 28.29 -32.94 31.57
C PRO A 9 27.12 -31.97 31.38
N PHE A 10 27.29 -30.74 31.86
CA PHE A 10 26.45 -29.61 31.49
C PHE A 10 26.66 -29.34 29.99
N ILE A 11 25.85 -29.99 29.15
CA ILE A 11 25.68 -29.59 27.76
C ILE A 11 24.92 -28.25 27.83
N LEU A 12 25.66 -27.15 27.72
CA LEU A 12 25.12 -25.84 27.40
C LEU A 12 24.54 -25.92 25.98
N ILE A 13 23.29 -26.34 25.89
CA ILE A 13 22.51 -26.18 24.66
C ILE A 13 22.37 -24.68 24.45
N PRO A 14 22.87 -24.10 23.35
CA PRO A 14 22.51 -22.74 23.03
C PRO A 14 20.99 -22.74 22.85
N PHE A 15 20.28 -22.03 23.72
CA PHE A 15 18.94 -21.59 23.39
C PHE A 15 19.10 -20.71 22.16
N SER A 16 19.00 -21.32 20.97
CA SER A 16 18.69 -20.64 19.75
C SER A 16 17.33 -19.98 19.99
N VAL A 17 17.37 -18.76 20.51
CA VAL A 17 16.24 -17.85 20.39
C VAL A 17 16.11 -17.65 18.89
N PHE A 18 15.21 -18.43 18.28
CA PHE A 18 14.63 -18.03 17.02
C PHE A 18 13.98 -16.67 17.29
N SER A 19 14.71 -15.60 17.00
CA SER A 19 14.11 -14.29 16.79
C SER A 19 13.12 -14.51 15.65
N GLN A 20 11.85 -14.70 16.00
CA GLN A 20 10.79 -14.42 15.07
C GLN A 20 10.96 -12.93 14.76
N THR A 21 11.59 -12.63 13.63
CA THR A 21 11.57 -11.29 13.06
C THR A 21 10.10 -10.92 12.91
N SER A 22 9.59 -10.12 13.84
CA SER A 22 8.22 -9.68 13.78
C SER A 22 8.16 -8.67 12.64
N SER A 23 7.81 -9.15 11.46
CA SER A 23 8.03 -8.45 10.20
C SER A 23 7.35 -7.08 10.13
N ASP A 24 7.89 -6.19 9.33
CA ASP A 24 7.12 -5.04 8.90
C ASP A 24 5.83 -5.49 8.19
N VAL A 25 4.80 -4.66 8.27
CA VAL A 25 3.49 -4.98 7.71
C VAL A 25 3.15 -3.92 6.69
N THR A 26 3.19 -4.29 5.42
CA THR A 26 2.43 -3.59 4.38
C THR A 26 1.04 -4.19 4.36
N ALA A 27 0.00 -3.36 4.30
CA ALA A 27 -1.37 -3.81 4.20
C ALA A 27 -2.11 -3.01 3.13
N LEU A 28 -2.97 -3.72 2.39
CA LEU A 28 -4.00 -3.13 1.54
C LEU A 28 -5.34 -3.45 2.18
N SER A 29 -6.10 -2.40 2.49
CA SER A 29 -7.44 -2.50 3.05
C SER A 29 -8.43 -1.78 2.15
N ILE A 30 -9.72 -2.05 2.32
CA ILE A 30 -10.76 -1.37 1.58
C ILE A 30 -11.55 -0.53 2.57
N SER A 31 -11.63 0.76 2.31
CA SER A 31 -12.53 1.66 3.02
C SER A 31 -13.96 1.31 2.64
N GLN A 32 -14.65 0.56 3.49
CA GLN A 32 -16.06 0.23 3.31
C GLN A 32 -16.93 1.10 4.20
N ASN A 33 -18.03 1.60 3.65
CA ASN A 33 -19.10 2.17 4.46
C ASN A 33 -19.84 1.00 5.16
N PRO A 34 -19.86 0.93 6.51
CA PRO A 34 -20.36 -0.24 7.25
C PRO A 34 -21.88 -0.47 7.12
N ASP A 35 -22.63 0.47 6.56
CA ASP A 35 -24.08 0.54 6.74
C ASP A 35 -24.92 -0.36 5.85
N ASN A 36 -24.38 -1.00 4.80
CA ASN A 36 -25.21 -1.77 3.87
C ASN A 36 -24.91 -3.28 3.88
N LYS A 37 -25.85 -4.06 4.43
CA LYS A 37 -25.75 -5.53 4.60
C LYS A 37 -26.13 -6.32 3.34
N ASN A 38 -26.86 -5.73 2.40
CA ASN A 38 -27.42 -6.43 1.23
C ASN A 38 -26.57 -6.21 -0.02
N LYS A 39 -25.30 -6.64 0.04
CA LYS A 39 -24.37 -6.52 -1.08
C LYS A 39 -23.45 -7.73 -1.19
N HIS A 40 -23.07 -8.07 -2.41
CA HIS A 40 -21.95 -8.97 -2.71
C HIS A 40 -20.74 -8.10 -3.08
N ILE A 41 -19.57 -8.43 -2.53
CA ILE A 41 -18.31 -7.72 -2.82
C ILE A 41 -17.29 -8.75 -3.29
N ILE A 42 -16.62 -8.42 -4.39
CA ILE A 42 -15.49 -9.19 -4.91
C ILE A 42 -14.34 -8.22 -5.16
N THR A 43 -13.14 -8.63 -4.76
CA THR A 43 -11.95 -7.79 -4.82
C THR A 43 -10.77 -8.55 -5.39
N TYR A 44 -10.05 -7.93 -6.31
CA TYR A 44 -8.83 -8.46 -6.92
C TYR A 44 -7.73 -7.43 -6.78
N SER A 45 -6.55 -7.82 -6.31
CA SER A 45 -5.39 -6.93 -6.35
C SER A 45 -4.08 -7.70 -6.27
N ASN A 46 -3.08 -7.23 -7.01
CA ASN A 46 -1.68 -7.61 -6.89
C ASN A 46 -0.79 -6.40 -6.54
N GLU A 47 -1.37 -5.35 -5.96
CA GLU A 47 -0.64 -4.12 -5.58
C GLU A 47 0.54 -4.41 -4.64
N MET A 48 0.43 -5.47 -3.84
CA MET A 48 1.42 -5.88 -2.86
C MET A 48 2.46 -6.88 -3.39
N ASP A 49 2.17 -7.61 -4.46
CA ASP A 49 2.97 -8.78 -4.90
C ASP A 49 4.35 -8.38 -5.44
N ASN A 50 4.43 -7.18 -6.03
CA ASN A 50 5.62 -6.68 -6.73
C ASN A 50 6.41 -5.60 -5.95
N LEU A 51 6.16 -5.48 -4.65
CA LEU A 51 6.77 -4.42 -3.83
C LEU A 51 8.16 -4.80 -3.26
N THR A 52 8.47 -6.09 -3.18
CA THR A 52 9.70 -6.61 -2.56
C THR A 52 10.72 -7.18 -3.56
N SER A 53 10.28 -7.49 -4.78
CA SER A 53 11.14 -8.00 -5.84
C SER A 53 11.43 -6.87 -6.80
N GLY A 54 12.66 -6.35 -6.77
CA GLY A 54 13.16 -5.28 -7.64
C GLY A 54 13.14 -5.67 -9.12
N HIS A 55 11.94 -5.79 -9.69
CA HIS A 55 11.73 -6.04 -11.09
C HIS A 55 12.32 -4.88 -11.86
N SER A 56 13.20 -5.20 -12.81
CA SER A 56 13.67 -4.22 -13.77
C SER A 56 12.46 -3.61 -14.45
N ASN A 57 12.48 -2.28 -14.60
CA ASN A 57 11.46 -1.55 -15.35
C ASN A 57 11.43 -2.09 -16.79
N ALA A 58 10.53 -3.02 -17.07
CA ALA A 58 10.31 -3.57 -18.41
C ALA A 58 9.50 -2.62 -19.30
N ARG A 59 9.02 -1.51 -18.73
CA ARG A 59 8.31 -0.45 -19.44
C ARG A 59 9.27 0.69 -19.72
N SER A 60 9.48 0.98 -21.01
CA SER A 60 10.30 2.11 -21.45
C SER A 60 9.46 3.36 -21.73
N MET A 61 8.15 3.18 -21.92
CA MET A 61 7.22 4.25 -22.27
C MET A 61 6.42 4.73 -21.06
N ASP A 62 6.15 6.04 -21.01
CA ASP A 62 5.17 6.59 -20.08
C ASP A 62 3.75 6.20 -20.55
N TYR A 63 2.93 5.69 -19.63
CA TYR A 63 1.54 5.35 -19.90
C TYR A 63 0.65 5.74 -18.70
N PRO A 64 -0.52 6.36 -18.92
CA PRO A 64 -1.40 6.81 -17.83
C PRO A 64 -2.05 5.63 -17.12
N THR A 65 -2.26 5.79 -15.81
CA THR A 65 -3.06 4.82 -15.04
C THR A 65 -4.48 4.80 -15.56
N GLN A 66 -5.02 3.60 -15.77
CA GLN A 66 -6.40 3.40 -16.21
C GLN A 66 -7.32 3.31 -14.99
N ILE A 67 -8.45 4.00 -15.06
CA ILE A 67 -9.43 4.13 -13.97
C ILE A 67 -10.80 3.63 -14.44
N ILE A 68 -11.48 2.88 -13.58
CA ILE A 68 -12.90 2.55 -13.73
C ILE A 68 -13.60 3.01 -12.45
N ARG A 69 -14.57 3.92 -12.60
CA ARG A 69 -15.36 4.49 -11.50
C ARG A 69 -16.84 4.46 -11.85
N MET A 70 -17.35 3.25 -12.05
CA MET A 70 -18.75 3.04 -12.42
C MET A 70 -19.59 2.83 -11.17
N ASP A 71 -20.70 3.55 -11.09
CA ASP A 71 -21.76 3.37 -10.11
C ASP A 71 -23.10 3.48 -10.87
N LYS A 72 -23.85 2.37 -10.93
CA LYS A 72 -24.96 2.19 -11.87
C LYS A 72 -26.11 1.41 -11.26
N THR A 73 -27.31 1.97 -11.36
CA THR A 73 -28.58 1.32 -11.01
C THR A 73 -29.07 0.42 -12.16
N ILE A 74 -29.49 -0.80 -11.83
CA ILE A 74 -29.89 -1.85 -12.78
C ILE A 74 -31.19 -2.58 -12.38
N GLU A 75 -31.99 -2.02 -11.47
CA GLU A 75 -33.23 -2.63 -10.95
C GLU A 75 -34.18 -3.16 -12.04
N ASN A 76 -34.22 -2.52 -13.21
CA ASN A 76 -35.12 -2.87 -14.30
C ASN A 76 -34.68 -4.10 -15.11
N GLN A 77 -33.51 -4.67 -14.84
CA GLN A 77 -32.96 -5.78 -15.65
C GLN A 77 -33.36 -7.16 -15.16
N GLN A 78 -33.91 -7.27 -13.95
CA GLN A 78 -34.37 -8.54 -13.37
C GLN A 78 -33.29 -9.64 -13.34
N ILE A 79 -32.03 -9.25 -13.14
CA ILE A 79 -30.88 -10.15 -13.04
C ILE A 79 -30.39 -10.26 -11.59
N SER A 80 -29.70 -11.35 -11.27
CA SER A 80 -29.05 -11.59 -10.00
C SER A 80 -27.66 -10.94 -9.91
N CYS A 81 -27.11 -10.83 -8.69
CA CYS A 81 -25.73 -10.37 -8.53
C CYS A 81 -24.69 -11.33 -9.13
N ASP A 82 -25.01 -12.61 -9.26
CA ASP A 82 -24.09 -13.59 -9.87
C ASP A 82 -23.97 -13.34 -11.37
N GLU A 83 -25.08 -13.08 -12.07
CA GLU A 83 -25.09 -12.70 -13.48
C GLU A 83 -24.40 -11.35 -13.73
N VAL A 84 -24.57 -10.38 -12.81
CA VAL A 84 -23.83 -9.11 -12.85
C VAL A 84 -22.33 -9.37 -12.77
N ASN A 85 -21.90 -10.19 -11.81
CA ASN A 85 -20.49 -10.50 -11.63
C ASN A 85 -19.90 -11.27 -12.82
N GLU A 86 -20.66 -12.19 -13.42
CA GLU A 86 -20.22 -12.95 -14.61
C GLU A 86 -19.97 -12.02 -15.80
N GLN A 87 -20.86 -11.06 -16.05
CA GLN A 87 -20.66 -10.09 -17.13
C GLN A 87 -19.46 -9.18 -16.88
N ILE A 88 -19.26 -8.75 -15.62
CA ILE A 88 -18.07 -7.97 -15.23
C ILE A 88 -16.80 -8.83 -15.37
N ASP A 89 -16.86 -10.11 -15.02
CA ASP A 89 -15.72 -11.03 -15.13
C ASP A 89 -15.24 -11.15 -16.57
N GLN A 90 -16.17 -11.39 -17.50
CA GLN A 90 -15.89 -11.52 -18.92
C GLN A 90 -15.30 -10.24 -19.54
N ILE A 91 -15.77 -9.06 -19.13
CA ILE A 91 -15.31 -7.80 -19.74
C ILE A 91 -14.07 -7.21 -19.07
N LEU A 92 -13.84 -7.48 -17.78
CA LEU A 92 -12.79 -6.83 -16.98
C LEU A 92 -11.83 -7.86 -16.38
N VAL A 93 -12.33 -8.73 -15.51
CA VAL A 93 -11.46 -9.57 -14.66
C VAL A 93 -10.59 -10.50 -15.48
N GLN A 94 -11.17 -11.23 -16.44
CA GLN A 94 -10.43 -12.17 -17.30
C GLN A 94 -9.34 -11.49 -18.16
N HIS A 95 -9.43 -10.18 -18.38
CA HIS A 95 -8.51 -9.42 -19.22
C HIS A 95 -7.43 -8.66 -18.43
N ILE A 96 -7.72 -8.29 -17.17
CA ILE A 96 -6.85 -7.44 -16.36
C ILE A 96 -6.18 -8.21 -15.20
N VAL A 97 -6.81 -9.25 -14.66
CA VAL A 97 -6.28 -10.04 -13.53
C VAL A 97 -5.26 -11.06 -14.04
N ASN A 98 -4.09 -10.56 -14.41
CA ASN A 98 -2.94 -11.33 -14.86
C ASN A 98 -1.63 -10.55 -14.64
N GLU A 99 -0.50 -11.15 -14.98
CA GLU A 99 0.85 -10.61 -14.76
C GLU A 99 1.22 -9.39 -15.62
N LYS A 100 0.42 -9.06 -16.67
CA LYS A 100 0.67 -7.88 -17.51
C LYS A 100 0.32 -6.58 -16.81
N PHE A 101 -0.42 -6.65 -15.71
CA PHE A 101 -0.93 -5.49 -15.00
C PHE A 101 -0.59 -5.48 -13.53
N THR A 102 -0.37 -4.28 -13.01
CA THR A 102 -0.60 -3.99 -11.61
C THR A 102 -2.04 -3.48 -11.48
N TYR A 103 -2.85 -4.02 -10.57
CA TYR A 103 -4.26 -3.68 -10.47
C TYR A 103 -4.80 -3.71 -9.04
N ALA A 104 -5.84 -2.91 -8.80
CA ALA A 104 -6.73 -3.01 -7.66
C ALA A 104 -8.16 -2.82 -8.14
N ILE A 105 -8.99 -3.87 -8.03
CA ILE A 105 -10.35 -3.95 -8.56
C ILE A 105 -11.29 -4.24 -7.41
N TYR A 106 -12.24 -3.35 -7.16
CA TYR A 106 -13.35 -3.51 -6.22
C TYR A 106 -14.65 -3.56 -7.02
N ILE A 107 -15.35 -4.67 -6.92
CA ILE A 107 -16.68 -4.87 -7.51
C ILE A 107 -17.67 -5.06 -6.37
N SER A 108 -18.78 -4.34 -6.43
CA SER A 108 -19.88 -4.52 -5.49
C SER A 108 -21.21 -4.55 -6.23
N CYS A 109 -22.05 -5.51 -5.88
CA CYS A 109 -23.42 -5.60 -6.36
C CYS A 109 -24.38 -5.53 -5.17
N TYR A 110 -25.29 -4.56 -5.18
CA TYR A 110 -26.38 -4.48 -4.23
C TYR A 110 -27.57 -5.26 -4.74
N TYR A 111 -28.33 -5.87 -3.83
CA TYR A 111 -29.51 -6.64 -4.17
C TYR A 111 -30.69 -6.31 -3.26
N HIS A 112 -31.90 -6.49 -3.80
CA HIS A 112 -33.12 -6.37 -3.03
C HIS A 112 -33.26 -7.60 -2.10
N PRO A 113 -33.45 -7.42 -0.78
CA PRO A 113 -33.35 -8.50 0.19
C PRO A 113 -34.39 -9.61 0.00
N GLU A 114 -35.58 -9.27 -0.51
CA GLU A 114 -36.68 -10.22 -0.70
C GLU A 114 -36.58 -10.99 -2.01
N THR A 115 -36.28 -10.30 -3.12
CA THR A 115 -36.26 -10.90 -4.46
C THR A 115 -34.89 -11.42 -4.86
N LYS A 116 -33.83 -11.01 -4.15
CA LYS A 116 -32.41 -11.30 -4.44
C LYS A 116 -31.93 -10.79 -5.80
N LEU A 117 -32.73 -9.97 -6.47
CA LEU A 117 -32.36 -9.33 -7.73
C LEU A 117 -31.41 -8.16 -7.49
N ALA A 118 -30.46 -7.98 -8.39
CA ALA A 118 -29.50 -6.91 -8.37
C ALA A 118 -30.20 -5.56 -8.61
N THR A 119 -29.85 -4.57 -7.80
CA THR A 119 -30.40 -3.21 -7.88
C THR A 119 -29.38 -2.21 -8.37
N GLN A 120 -28.10 -2.45 -8.06
CA GLN A 120 -27.02 -1.54 -8.37
C GLN A 120 -25.70 -2.31 -8.43
N PHE A 121 -24.79 -1.88 -9.31
CA PHE A 121 -23.42 -2.36 -9.30
C PHE A 121 -22.43 -1.18 -9.26
N ILE A 122 -21.29 -1.44 -8.63
CA ILE A 122 -20.16 -0.52 -8.52
C ILE A 122 -18.90 -1.24 -9.00
N ILE A 123 -18.14 -0.59 -9.88
CA ILE A 123 -16.78 -0.97 -10.23
C ILE A 123 -15.87 0.21 -9.87
N ASN A 124 -15.00 0.01 -8.89
CA ASN A 124 -13.95 0.95 -8.49
C ASN A 124 -12.62 0.26 -8.74
N SER A 125 -11.89 0.70 -9.76
CA SER A 125 -10.65 0.07 -10.17
C SER A 125 -9.63 1.09 -10.63
N TYR A 126 -8.37 0.76 -10.39
CA TYR A 126 -7.24 1.35 -11.10
C TYR A 126 -6.25 0.25 -11.49
N PHE A 127 -5.60 0.42 -12.64
CA PHE A 127 -4.58 -0.52 -13.10
C PHE A 127 -3.56 0.14 -14.05
N ASP A 128 -2.36 -0.41 -14.07
CA ASP A 128 -1.23 0.05 -14.89
C ASP A 128 -0.59 -1.14 -15.63
N PRO A 129 -0.28 -1.01 -16.94
CA PRO A 129 0.54 -1.99 -17.64
C PRO A 129 1.99 -1.95 -17.12
N VAL A 130 2.59 -3.12 -16.90
CA VAL A 130 3.94 -3.23 -16.30
C VAL A 130 5.08 -3.31 -17.32
N SER A 131 4.77 -3.46 -18.62
CA SER A 131 5.72 -3.54 -19.73
C SER A 131 5.16 -2.92 -21.01
N ASP A 132 6.01 -2.71 -22.02
CA ASP A 132 5.58 -2.18 -23.32
C ASP A 132 4.68 -3.17 -24.10
N GLU A 133 4.88 -4.48 -23.89
CA GLU A 133 3.97 -5.51 -24.42
C GLU A 133 2.59 -5.41 -23.77
N ALA A 134 2.55 -5.19 -22.44
CA ALA A 134 1.30 -4.98 -21.73
C ALA A 134 0.57 -3.71 -22.18
N ILE A 135 1.30 -2.64 -22.55
CA ILE A 135 0.71 -1.45 -23.20
C ILE A 135 0.02 -1.84 -24.50
N THR A 136 0.70 -2.58 -25.38
CA THR A 136 0.14 -3.00 -26.68
C THR A 136 -1.13 -3.84 -26.50
N TYR A 137 -1.10 -4.77 -25.53
CA TYR A 137 -2.27 -5.56 -25.16
C TYR A 137 -3.41 -4.66 -24.64
N LEU A 138 -3.08 -3.73 -23.75
CA LEU A 138 -4.04 -2.79 -23.17
C LEU A 138 -4.72 -1.94 -24.24
N GLU A 139 -3.99 -1.40 -25.20
CA GLU A 139 -4.57 -0.63 -26.30
C GLU A 139 -5.57 -1.45 -27.11
N SER A 140 -5.25 -2.72 -27.37
CA SER A 140 -6.18 -3.64 -28.05
C SER A 140 -7.43 -3.91 -27.21
N TYR A 141 -7.27 -4.09 -25.90
CA TYR A 141 -8.37 -4.25 -24.94
C TYR A 141 -9.27 -3.01 -24.89
N LEU A 142 -8.69 -1.82 -24.77
CA LEU A 142 -9.40 -0.54 -24.74
C LEU A 142 -10.20 -0.32 -26.03
N ASN A 143 -9.60 -0.58 -27.19
CA ASN A 143 -10.27 -0.45 -28.48
C ASN A 143 -11.49 -1.37 -28.63
N LYS A 144 -11.44 -2.54 -28.00
CA LYS A 144 -12.52 -3.54 -28.08
C LYS A 144 -13.64 -3.29 -27.07
N TYR A 145 -13.29 -2.93 -25.84
CA TYR A 145 -14.22 -2.94 -24.71
C TYR A 145 -14.59 -1.55 -24.21
N ASN A 146 -13.74 -0.53 -24.32
CA ASN A 146 -14.09 0.80 -23.84
C ASN A 146 -15.24 1.39 -24.68
N GLY A 147 -16.35 1.73 -24.02
CA GLY A 147 -17.59 2.16 -24.68
C GLY A 147 -18.53 1.02 -25.13
N SER A 148 -18.21 -0.25 -24.85
CA SER A 148 -19.13 -1.36 -25.08
C SER A 148 -20.31 -1.32 -24.11
N ASP A 149 -21.34 -2.12 -24.39
CA ASP A 149 -22.43 -2.32 -23.44
C ASP A 149 -21.96 -3.23 -22.28
N LEU A 150 -22.35 -2.87 -21.07
CA LEU A 150 -22.23 -3.67 -19.86
C LEU A 150 -23.51 -3.43 -19.08
N LEU A 151 -24.41 -4.41 -19.03
CA LEU A 151 -25.65 -4.30 -18.27
C LEU A 151 -26.43 -3.03 -18.66
N GLY A 152 -26.63 -2.78 -19.96
CA GLY A 152 -27.42 -1.65 -20.46
C GLY A 152 -26.81 -0.26 -20.21
N THR A 153 -25.57 -0.19 -19.75
CA THR A 153 -24.79 1.05 -19.61
C THR A 153 -23.47 0.93 -20.37
N LYS A 154 -22.89 2.07 -20.73
CA LYS A 154 -21.58 2.11 -21.36
C LYS A 154 -20.47 1.80 -20.35
N TYR A 155 -19.70 0.75 -20.64
CA TYR A 155 -18.47 0.44 -19.90
C TYR A 155 -17.44 1.53 -20.20
N LYS A 156 -16.90 2.18 -19.17
CA LYS A 156 -16.01 3.33 -19.32
C LYS A 156 -14.71 3.11 -18.58
N ILE A 157 -13.61 3.13 -19.33
CA ILE A 157 -12.25 3.20 -18.81
C ILE A 157 -11.70 4.59 -19.14
N GLU A 158 -11.15 5.25 -18.13
CA GLU A 158 -10.64 6.61 -18.21
C GLU A 158 -9.13 6.63 -17.93
N SER A 159 -8.38 7.45 -18.64
CA SER A 159 -6.98 7.72 -18.31
C SER A 159 -6.90 8.79 -17.22
N ALA A 160 -6.15 8.50 -16.17
CA ALA A 160 -5.74 9.53 -15.21
C ALA A 160 -4.63 10.39 -15.83
N LYS A 161 -4.75 11.72 -15.70
CA LYS A 161 -3.74 12.70 -16.07
C LYS A 161 -2.48 12.59 -15.20
N GLY A 162 -2.68 12.17 -13.96
CA GLY A 162 -1.63 11.95 -12.98
C GLY A 162 -2.20 11.56 -11.63
N VAL A 163 -1.33 11.42 -10.64
CA VAL A 163 -1.68 11.02 -9.29
C VAL A 163 -0.96 11.92 -8.29
N ILE A 164 -1.71 12.51 -7.37
CA ILE A 164 -1.15 13.14 -6.19
C ILE A 164 -1.17 12.09 -5.08
N VAL A 165 0.00 11.81 -4.51
CA VAL A 165 0.10 11.06 -3.27
C VAL A 165 0.14 12.04 -2.12
N SER A 166 -0.88 12.00 -1.28
CA SER A 166 -0.89 12.62 0.04
C SER A 166 -0.30 11.61 1.02
N LEU A 167 1.01 11.71 1.31
CA LEU A 167 1.71 10.81 2.21
C LEU A 167 1.65 11.34 3.63
N GLU A 168 0.95 10.63 4.49
CA GLU A 168 0.96 10.89 5.93
C GLU A 168 1.99 9.97 6.61
N ILE A 169 2.75 10.53 7.55
CA ILE A 169 3.61 9.79 8.48
C ILE A 169 3.12 10.02 9.90
N ALA A 170 3.04 8.96 10.70
CA ALA A 170 2.80 9.06 12.13
C ALA A 170 3.79 8.18 12.89
N ALA A 171 4.33 8.71 13.99
CA ALA A 171 5.32 8.02 14.80
C ALA A 171 4.93 8.07 16.28
N GLY A 172 5.22 6.99 17.00
CA GLY A 172 5.01 6.96 18.44
C GLY A 172 5.21 5.60 19.08
N MET A 173 4.42 5.33 20.12
CA MET A 173 4.55 4.11 20.92
C MET A 173 3.34 3.18 20.82
N LYS A 174 3.57 1.97 20.33
CA LYS A 174 2.59 0.89 20.25
C LYS A 174 2.90 -0.19 21.28
N LYS A 175 1.99 -0.40 22.23
CA LYS A 175 2.14 -1.40 23.29
C LYS A 175 1.81 -2.83 22.84
N LYS A 176 0.92 -2.98 21.86
CA LYS A 176 0.47 -4.28 21.34
C LYS A 176 0.34 -4.20 19.83
N ARG A 177 1.12 -5.03 19.13
CA ARG A 177 1.16 -5.10 17.66
C ARG A 177 -0.23 -5.24 17.02
N ASN A 178 -1.05 -6.14 17.55
CA ASN A 178 -2.35 -6.50 16.97
C ASN A 178 -3.52 -5.60 17.41
N ARG A 179 -3.25 -4.50 18.14
CA ARG A 179 -4.29 -3.54 18.52
C ARG A 179 -4.16 -2.27 17.69
N PRO A 180 -5.25 -1.75 17.11
CA PRO A 180 -5.21 -0.53 16.33
C PRO A 180 -4.55 0.66 17.06
N PRO A 181 -4.90 1.01 18.30
CA PRO A 181 -4.38 2.22 18.92
C PRO A 181 -2.88 2.13 19.22
N PHE A 182 -2.17 3.23 18.94
CA PHE A 182 -0.85 3.55 19.46
C PHE A 182 -0.87 4.98 20.01
N ILE A 183 0.11 5.32 20.84
CA ILE A 183 0.27 6.67 21.37
C ILE A 183 1.05 7.46 20.32
N GLU A 184 0.38 8.37 19.62
CA GLU A 184 1.00 9.25 18.63
C GLU A 184 1.83 10.34 19.32
N TYR A 185 3.07 10.50 18.87
CA TYR A 185 3.95 11.58 19.31
C TYR A 185 4.00 12.71 18.30
N LYS A 186 4.04 12.34 17.02
CA LYS A 186 4.09 13.28 15.91
C LYS A 186 3.43 12.69 14.68
N LYS A 187 2.78 13.57 13.93
CA LYS A 187 2.14 13.28 12.67
C LYS A 187 2.30 14.45 11.73
N ASP A 188 2.71 14.16 10.50
CA ASP A 188 2.94 15.15 9.46
C ASP A 188 2.52 14.59 8.10
N LYS A 189 2.40 15.47 7.12
CA LYS A 189 1.93 15.12 5.78
C LYS A 189 2.77 15.81 4.71
N GLY A 190 3.22 15.02 3.74
CA GLY A 190 3.80 15.48 2.48
C GLY A 190 2.86 15.24 1.31
N ASN A 191 3.06 15.97 0.22
CA ASN A 191 2.34 15.74 -1.03
C ASN A 191 3.34 15.66 -2.19
N ALA A 192 3.18 14.65 -3.04
CA ALA A 192 4.01 14.47 -4.23
C ALA A 192 3.14 14.15 -5.44
N TYR A 193 3.53 14.68 -6.61
CA TYR A 193 2.87 14.40 -7.87
C TYR A 193 3.64 13.34 -8.65
N PHE A 194 2.89 12.42 -9.27
CA PHE A 194 3.39 11.36 -10.14
C PHE A 194 2.53 11.34 -11.42
N LYS A 195 3.12 10.90 -12.53
CA LYS A 195 2.42 10.71 -13.81
C LYS A 195 1.49 9.51 -13.80
N SER A 196 1.78 8.49 -13.00
CA SER A 196 1.00 7.24 -12.93
C SER A 196 1.23 6.51 -11.60
N ASN A 197 0.33 5.59 -11.25
CA ASN A 197 0.51 4.68 -10.13
C ASN A 197 1.67 3.69 -10.36
N TYR A 198 2.00 3.34 -11.61
CA TYR A 198 3.26 2.67 -11.94
C TYR A 198 4.49 3.45 -11.45
N GLU A 199 4.51 4.76 -11.66
CA GLU A 199 5.62 5.61 -11.19
C GLU A 199 5.68 5.71 -9.67
N ILE A 200 4.54 5.73 -8.98
CA ILE A 200 4.48 5.68 -7.51
C ILE A 200 5.20 4.43 -7.01
N LYS A 201 4.92 3.26 -7.62
CA LYS A 201 5.54 2.00 -7.22
C LYS A 201 7.06 2.05 -7.36
N ASN A 202 7.55 2.53 -8.50
CA ASN A 202 8.98 2.54 -8.82
C ASN A 202 9.78 3.63 -8.08
N LYS A 203 9.13 4.71 -7.64
CA LYS A 203 9.80 5.83 -6.98
C LYS A 203 9.53 5.86 -5.48
N LEU A 204 8.26 5.98 -5.08
CA LEU A 204 7.91 6.12 -3.67
C LEU A 204 7.96 4.77 -2.96
N PHE A 205 7.32 3.74 -3.49
CA PHE A 205 7.23 2.47 -2.76
C PHE A 205 8.57 1.75 -2.72
N SER A 206 9.34 1.72 -3.81
CA SER A 206 10.72 1.22 -3.77
C SER A 206 11.56 1.92 -2.69
N ASP A 207 11.45 3.25 -2.58
CA ASP A 207 12.17 4.03 -1.57
C ASP A 207 11.67 3.78 -0.13
N ILE A 208 10.37 3.50 0.06
CA ILE A 208 9.84 2.99 1.33
C ILE A 208 10.55 1.68 1.71
N TYR A 209 10.63 0.71 0.80
CA TYR A 209 11.29 -0.57 1.11
C TYR A 209 12.79 -0.45 1.33
N GLU A 210 13.46 0.44 0.61
CA GLU A 210 14.91 0.64 0.73
C GLU A 210 15.31 1.43 1.98
N ASN A 211 14.51 2.43 2.37
CA ASN A 211 14.92 3.46 3.34
C ASN A 211 13.98 3.64 4.53
N PHE A 212 12.67 3.47 4.38
CA PHE A 212 11.73 3.66 5.50
C PHE A 212 11.81 2.53 6.54
N PHE A 213 11.90 1.27 6.11
CA PHE A 213 12.04 0.12 7.01
C PHE A 213 13.48 -0.06 7.52
N SER A 214 14.07 1.02 8.05
CA SER A 214 15.44 1.05 8.56
C SER A 214 15.54 1.84 9.86
N THR A 215 16.43 1.42 10.75
CA THR A 215 16.83 2.19 11.95
C THR A 215 18.09 3.03 11.72
N ASP A 216 18.66 2.98 10.51
CA ASP A 216 19.84 3.77 10.11
C ASP A 216 19.43 5.23 9.84
N PRO A 217 19.98 6.22 10.59
CA PRO A 217 19.66 7.62 10.37
C PRO A 217 20.01 8.12 8.97
N ASN A 218 21.00 7.53 8.30
CA ASN A 218 21.39 7.91 6.94
C ASN A 218 20.41 7.40 5.86
N LYS A 219 19.41 6.59 6.26
CA LYS A 219 18.35 6.10 5.39
C LYS A 219 17.00 6.75 5.70
N ILE A 220 16.52 6.58 6.94
CA ILE A 220 15.16 7.00 7.29
C ILE A 220 15.00 8.52 7.37
N LEU A 221 16.03 9.27 7.83
CA LEU A 221 15.93 10.72 7.93
C LEU A 221 15.92 11.40 6.54
N PRO A 222 16.82 11.05 5.60
CA PRO A 222 16.72 11.55 4.23
C PRO A 222 15.42 11.15 3.52
N PHE A 223 14.90 9.94 3.79
CA PHE A 223 13.59 9.53 3.28
C PHE A 223 12.47 10.50 3.73
N ILE A 224 12.45 10.85 5.03
CA ILE A 224 11.47 11.79 5.59
C ILE A 224 11.64 13.19 4.97
N ASP A 225 12.89 13.67 4.84
CA ASP A 225 13.17 14.96 4.20
C ASP A 225 12.67 15.02 2.75
N LYS A 226 12.84 13.93 2.01
CA LYS A 226 12.47 13.82 0.61
C LYS A 226 10.95 13.80 0.40
N TRP A 227 10.22 13.02 1.20
CA TRP A 227 8.80 12.72 0.92
C TRP A 227 7.80 13.48 1.80
N ILE A 228 8.20 13.98 2.96
CA ILE A 228 7.31 14.69 3.88
C ILE A 228 7.49 16.19 3.72
N SER A 229 8.68 16.71 4.03
CA SER A 229 9.05 18.11 3.83
C SER A 229 10.54 18.29 4.12
N LEU A 230 11.15 19.30 3.49
CA LEU A 230 12.55 19.65 3.71
C LEU A 230 12.83 19.86 5.22
N HIS A 231 13.93 19.27 5.69
CA HIS A 231 14.40 19.33 7.08
C HIS A 231 13.54 18.60 8.12
N MET A 232 12.49 17.85 7.72
CA MET A 232 11.71 17.02 8.65
C MET A 232 12.47 15.85 9.27
N GLY A 233 13.51 15.32 8.62
CA GLY A 233 14.41 14.34 9.21
C GLY A 233 15.01 14.85 10.52
N SER A 234 15.43 16.11 10.58
CA SER A 234 15.98 16.70 11.82
C SER A 234 14.98 16.73 12.98
N MET A 235 13.72 17.07 12.69
CA MET A 235 12.63 17.11 13.67
C MET A 235 12.22 15.70 14.10
N TYR A 236 12.21 14.75 13.17
CA TYR A 236 11.89 13.36 13.45
C TYR A 236 13.03 12.61 14.14
N LYS A 237 14.27 13.11 14.14
CA LYS A 237 15.42 12.47 14.83
C LYS A 237 15.11 12.13 16.29
N ALA A 238 14.57 13.10 17.06
CA ALA A 238 14.20 12.87 18.45
C ALA A 238 12.96 11.96 18.56
N VAL A 239 11.94 12.20 17.73
CA VAL A 239 10.69 11.43 17.75
C VAL A 239 10.96 9.94 17.49
N LEU A 240 11.79 9.61 16.51
CA LEU A 240 12.11 8.23 16.13
C LEU A 240 12.99 7.53 17.17
N ARG A 241 13.83 8.27 17.91
CA ARG A 241 14.60 7.73 19.05
C ARG A 241 13.68 7.29 20.19
N ASP A 242 12.54 7.94 20.36
CA ASP A 242 11.57 7.61 21.42
C ASP A 242 10.44 6.69 20.94
N SER A 243 10.22 6.58 19.64
CA SER A 243 9.17 5.76 19.03
C SER A 243 9.60 4.30 18.87
N ASN A 244 8.66 3.36 19.07
CA ASN A 244 8.85 1.95 18.71
C ASN A 244 7.97 1.52 17.52
N PHE A 245 7.23 2.47 16.94
CA PHE A 245 6.30 2.25 15.85
C PHE A 245 6.20 3.50 14.99
N VAL A 246 6.24 3.30 13.67
CA VAL A 246 6.04 4.36 12.67
C VAL A 246 5.17 3.81 11.57
N GLU A 247 4.31 4.65 11.03
CA GLU A 247 3.41 4.28 9.95
C GLU A 247 3.38 5.31 8.82
N LEU A 248 3.19 4.82 7.59
CA LEU A 248 2.92 5.63 6.41
C LEU A 248 1.56 5.28 5.80
N GLN A 249 0.83 6.33 5.44
CA GLN A 249 -0.46 6.26 4.77
C GLN A 249 -0.43 7.07 3.47
N PRO A 250 -0.07 6.46 2.33
CA PRO A 250 -0.14 7.12 1.03
C PRO A 250 -1.57 7.09 0.49
N GLU A 251 -2.26 8.21 0.58
CA GLU A 251 -3.56 8.41 -0.08
C GLU A 251 -3.34 8.76 -1.56
N LYS A 252 -3.86 7.92 -2.46
CA LYS A 252 -3.72 8.09 -3.91
C LYS A 252 -4.92 8.87 -4.45
N ILE A 253 -4.67 10.10 -4.89
CA ILE A 253 -5.67 11.00 -5.47
C ILE A 253 -5.38 11.12 -6.96
N PHE A 254 -6.15 10.40 -7.78
CA PHE A 254 -6.05 10.43 -9.22
C PHE A 254 -6.68 11.71 -9.78
N LEU A 255 -5.93 12.42 -10.61
CA LEU A 255 -6.41 13.58 -11.35
C LEU A 255 -6.93 13.09 -12.70
N MET A 256 -8.19 13.36 -13.01
CA MET A 256 -8.81 12.98 -14.28
C MET A 256 -8.64 14.10 -15.32
N GLU A 257 -8.79 13.78 -16.61
CA GLU A 257 -8.67 14.75 -17.71
C GLU A 257 -9.68 15.91 -17.62
N ASN A 258 -10.87 15.64 -17.07
CA ASN A 258 -11.91 16.63 -16.85
C ASN A 258 -11.77 17.40 -15.52
N GLU A 259 -10.58 17.38 -14.91
CA GLU A 259 -10.26 18.01 -13.62
C GLU A 259 -11.02 17.44 -12.41
N GLU A 260 -11.80 16.37 -12.59
CA GLU A 260 -12.38 15.63 -11.47
C GLU A 260 -11.31 14.84 -10.72
N LEU A 261 -11.56 14.59 -9.44
CA LEU A 261 -10.72 13.76 -8.60
C LEU A 261 -11.34 12.37 -8.47
N PHE A 262 -10.48 11.36 -8.49
CA PHE A 262 -10.84 10.00 -8.12
C PHE A 262 -9.93 9.51 -7.00
N VAL A 263 -10.55 9.04 -5.91
CA VAL A 263 -9.85 8.44 -4.78
C VAL A 263 -10.31 7.00 -4.67
N SER A 264 -9.37 6.06 -4.74
CA SER A 264 -9.72 4.65 -4.67
C SER A 264 -10.21 4.26 -3.27
N ASN A 265 -11.11 3.28 -3.22
CA ASN A 265 -11.52 2.67 -1.96
C ASN A 265 -10.40 1.84 -1.34
N PHE A 266 -9.40 1.43 -2.14
CA PHE A 266 -8.22 0.73 -1.64
C PHE A 266 -7.31 1.70 -0.89
N LYS A 267 -7.11 1.42 0.40
CA LYS A 267 -6.23 2.14 1.31
C LYS A 267 -5.01 1.30 1.60
N GLN A 268 -3.85 1.82 1.20
CA GLN A 268 -2.58 1.18 1.44
C GLN A 268 -1.93 1.79 2.69
N TYR A 269 -1.23 0.95 3.43
CA TYR A 269 -0.64 1.30 4.70
C TYR A 269 0.67 0.55 4.91
N PHE A 270 1.68 1.22 5.46
CA PHE A 270 2.97 0.64 5.80
C PHE A 270 3.24 0.84 7.29
N ALA A 271 3.32 -0.24 8.06
CA ALA A 271 3.73 -0.22 9.46
C ALA A 271 5.15 -0.76 9.61
N HIS A 272 5.98 0.06 10.25
CA HIS A 272 7.29 -0.31 10.75
C HIS A 272 7.21 -0.58 12.25
N PHE A 273 7.45 -1.84 12.64
CA PHE A 273 7.53 -2.22 14.05
C PHE A 273 9.00 -2.27 14.45
N CYS A 274 9.45 -1.31 15.26
CA CYS A 274 10.87 -1.16 15.59
C CYS A 274 11.27 -1.89 16.88
N GLU A 275 10.31 -2.47 17.59
CA GLU A 275 10.54 -3.28 18.79
C GLU A 275 11.55 -4.45 18.58
N PRO A 276 11.67 -5.09 17.41
CA PRO A 276 12.63 -6.18 17.21
C PRO A 276 14.09 -5.78 17.09
N TYR A 277 14.40 -4.50 16.83
CA TYR A 277 15.79 -4.05 16.77
C TYR A 277 16.39 -3.92 18.19
N ASP A 278 17.71 -3.94 18.28
CA ASP A 278 18.44 -3.98 19.57
C ASP A 278 18.09 -2.84 20.53
N ASN A 279 17.82 -1.65 19.99
CA ASN A 279 17.43 -0.48 20.78
C ASN A 279 15.92 -0.42 21.07
N HIS A 280 15.12 -1.30 20.48
CA HIS A 280 13.64 -1.31 20.50
C HIS A 280 13.00 -0.02 19.97
N ARG A 281 13.74 0.79 19.20
CA ARG A 281 13.33 2.13 18.75
C ARG A 281 13.59 2.31 17.26
N CYS A 282 12.87 3.24 16.65
CA CYS A 282 12.92 3.46 15.20
C CYS A 282 14.14 4.25 14.72
N LEU A 283 15.06 4.62 15.60
CA LEU A 283 16.33 5.23 15.22
C LEU A 283 17.46 4.76 16.13
N ASN A 284 18.54 4.26 15.52
CA ASN A 284 19.75 3.92 16.27
C ASN A 284 20.45 5.20 16.76
N PRO A 285 20.76 5.31 18.07
CA PRO A 285 21.46 6.48 18.60
C PRO A 285 22.91 6.58 18.11
N SER A 286 23.51 5.45 17.72
CA SER A 286 24.93 5.32 17.35
C SER A 286 25.25 5.61 15.88
N GLY A 287 24.25 5.88 15.04
CA GLY A 287 24.49 6.32 13.66
C GLY A 287 24.91 7.79 13.69
N MET A 288 26.22 8.06 13.65
CA MET A 288 26.70 9.40 13.33
C MET A 288 26.21 9.73 11.91
N ILE A 289 25.53 10.87 11.77
CA ILE A 289 25.35 11.46 10.45
C ILE A 289 26.73 11.97 10.06
N ASP A 290 27.31 11.45 8.98
CA ASP A 290 28.60 11.91 8.46
C ASP A 290 28.52 13.43 8.24
N GLY A 291 29.05 14.22 9.20
CA GLY A 291 28.95 15.68 9.22
C GLY A 291 28.73 16.33 10.58
N GLU A 292 28.36 15.62 11.64
CA GLU A 292 28.38 16.17 13.01
C GLU A 292 29.84 16.18 13.52
N THR A 293 30.60 17.23 13.21
CA THR A 293 31.90 17.47 13.85
C THR A 293 31.67 17.71 15.34
N ASN A 294 32.16 16.81 16.17
CA ASN A 294 32.31 17.03 17.61
C ASN A 294 33.11 18.31 17.84
N TYR A 295 32.47 19.34 18.39
CA TYR A 295 33.21 20.39 19.08
C TYR A 295 33.94 19.73 20.27
N PRO A 296 35.25 19.93 20.42
CA PRO A 296 35.97 19.35 21.54
C PRO A 296 35.44 19.95 22.85
N GLU A 297 35.17 19.07 23.83
CA GLU A 297 34.97 19.44 25.22
C GLU A 297 36.14 20.34 25.66
N GLU A 298 35.83 21.57 26.04
CA GLU A 298 36.79 22.44 26.72
C GLU A 298 37.15 21.79 28.05
N ALA A 299 38.44 21.50 28.20
CA ALA A 299 39.05 20.98 29.41
C ALA A 299 38.87 21.97 30.57
N SER A 300 38.25 21.49 31.65
CA SER A 300 38.35 22.06 33.00
C SER A 300 39.55 21.49 33.74
#